data_AF-A0A8J7YPU3-F1
#
_entry.id   AF-A0A8J7YPU3-F1
#
_cell.length_a   1.000
_cell.length_b   1.000
_cell.length_c   1.000
_cell.angle_alpha   90.00
_cell.angle_beta   90.00
_cell.angle_gamma   90.00
#
_symmetry.space_group_name_H-M   'P 1'
#
loop_
_entity.id
_entity.type
_entity.pdbx_description
1 polymer ?
#
loop_
_entity_poly.entity_id
_entity_poly.type
_entity_poly.pdbx_seq_one_letter_code
_entity_poly.pdbx_strand_id
1 'polypeptide(L)'
;YFHFHLIEEKLESFFRLHSKGSAEQKGEMDHTSNPLTSRDGMFSDEPIPAKLAFIHGLIAGFGFGAFALILYLVIVPTMPGPLFAFLPGLLFGLGTMAMQIMFGAFFVSVTRRAGKLSERGISFVTSRITMSVLLYGGIAFIISGIGVLLYPSLMNIGFTTGIRVHNLHNLGIGFFLVIFSVGIIGIASFIESFRKAKELGLVERKERVPETT
;
A
#
# COMPACT_ATOMS: atom_id res chain seq x y z
N TYR A 1 13.88 -12.63 22.68
CA TYR A 1 13.01 -11.76 21.85
C TYR A 1 12.44 -10.63 22.72
N PHE A 2 13.27 -9.67 23.17
CA PHE A 2 12.89 -8.68 24.20
C PHE A 2 12.93 -7.23 23.68
N HIS A 3 13.11 -7.02 22.37
CA HIS A 3 13.46 -5.69 21.83
C HIS A 3 12.45 -5.07 20.86
N PHE A 4 11.43 -5.80 20.41
CA PHE A 4 10.39 -5.24 19.52
C PHE A 4 9.12 -4.81 20.26
N HIS A 5 8.71 -5.52 21.33
CA HIS A 5 7.47 -5.21 22.04
C HIS A 5 7.42 -3.82 22.70
N LEU A 6 8.53 -3.29 23.20
CA LEU A 6 8.52 -1.95 23.82
C LEU A 6 8.25 -0.82 22.80
N ILE A 7 8.67 -1.02 21.55
CA ILE A 7 8.45 -0.06 20.48
C ILE A 7 7.03 -0.24 19.93
N GLU A 8 6.61 -1.49 19.75
CA GLU A 8 5.27 -1.89 19.33
C GLU A 8 4.20 -1.37 20.30
N GLU A 9 4.34 -1.62 21.61
CA GLU A 9 3.42 -1.13 22.65
C GLU A 9 3.35 0.40 22.67
N LYS A 10 4.49 1.09 22.48
CA LYS A 10 4.51 2.55 22.40
C LYS A 10 3.82 3.06 21.14
N LEU A 11 4.01 2.42 20.00
CA LEU A 11 3.35 2.77 18.75
C LEU A 11 1.83 2.54 18.84
N GLU A 12 1.40 1.37 19.31
CA GLU A 12 -0.01 1.04 19.53
C GLU A 12 -0.69 2.05 20.46
N SER A 13 -0.06 2.36 21.59
CA SER A 13 -0.55 3.36 22.55
C SER A 13 -0.59 4.77 21.95
N PHE A 14 0.41 5.14 21.14
CA PHE A 14 0.51 6.45 20.50
C PHE A 14 -0.49 6.66 19.36
N PHE A 15 -0.83 5.58 18.64
CA PHE A 15 -1.80 5.56 17.55
C PHE A 15 -3.21 5.14 18.00
N ARG A 16 -3.36 4.65 19.24
CA ARG A 16 -4.60 4.14 19.82
C ARG A 16 -5.23 3.04 18.95
N LEU A 17 -4.41 2.05 18.58
CA LEU A 17 -4.84 0.91 17.76
C LEU A 17 -5.77 -0.06 18.51
N HIS A 18 -5.54 -0.22 19.81
CA HIS A 18 -6.42 -0.97 20.71
C HIS A 18 -6.72 -0.18 21.98
N SER A 19 -7.79 -0.58 22.67
CA SER A 19 -7.99 -0.17 24.06
C SER A 19 -6.87 -0.74 24.93
N LYS A 20 -6.24 0.11 25.75
CA LYS A 20 -5.09 -0.26 26.58
C LYS A 20 -5.42 -1.44 27.50
N GLY A 21 -4.67 -2.54 27.37
CA GLY A 21 -4.84 -3.74 28.19
C GLY A 21 -5.98 -4.66 27.76
N SER A 22 -6.52 -4.49 26.55
CA SER A 22 -7.50 -5.40 25.95
C SER A 22 -6.91 -6.80 25.71
N ALA A 23 -7.79 -7.80 25.66
CA ALA A 23 -7.40 -9.17 25.33
C ALA A 23 -6.86 -9.27 23.89
N GLU A 24 -7.39 -8.46 22.96
CA GLU A 24 -6.88 -8.34 21.60
C GLU A 24 -5.44 -7.80 21.56
N GLN A 25 -5.16 -6.69 22.26
CA GLN A 25 -3.80 -6.13 22.34
C GLN A 25 -2.81 -7.16 22.89
N LYS A 26 -3.18 -7.83 23.98
CA LYS A 26 -2.32 -8.85 24.59
C LYS A 26 -2.11 -10.04 23.65
N GLY A 27 -3.13 -10.45 22.91
CA GLY A 27 -3.04 -11.51 21.91
C GLY A 27 -2.10 -11.18 20.75
N GLU A 28 -2.10 -9.94 20.27
CA GLU A 28 -1.23 -9.50 19.16
C GLU A 28 0.23 -9.43 19.60
N MET A 29 0.46 -8.86 20.79
CA MET A 29 1.77 -8.79 21.43
C MET A 29 2.33 -10.17 21.73
N ASP A 30 1.49 -11.12 22.18
CA ASP A 30 1.88 -12.50 22.41
C ASP A 30 1.94 -13.34 21.10
N HIS A 31 1.70 -12.72 19.94
CA HIS A 31 1.65 -13.35 18.61
C HIS A 31 0.68 -14.55 18.50
N THR A 32 -0.33 -14.58 19.37
CA THR A 32 -1.38 -15.61 19.39
C THR A 32 -2.60 -15.21 18.58
N SER A 33 -2.78 -13.91 18.31
CA SER A 33 -3.77 -13.38 17.37
C SER A 33 -3.07 -12.75 16.16
N ASN A 34 -3.69 -12.90 15.00
CA ASN A 34 -3.20 -12.26 13.78
C ASN A 34 -3.86 -10.86 13.66
N PRO A 35 -3.06 -9.77 13.57
CA PRO A 35 -3.57 -8.40 13.46
C PRO A 35 -4.37 -8.13 12.18
N LEU A 36 -4.28 -9.03 11.20
CA LEU A 36 -5.14 -8.96 10.02
C LEU A 36 -6.55 -9.40 10.35
N THR A 37 -6.73 -10.43 11.19
CA THR A 37 -8.02 -11.05 11.49
C THR A 37 -8.58 -10.73 12.88
N SER A 38 -7.86 -9.94 13.68
CA SER A 38 -8.32 -9.48 14.99
C SER A 38 -9.54 -8.57 14.83
N ARG A 39 -10.32 -8.44 15.91
CA ARG A 39 -11.59 -7.69 15.92
C ARG A 39 -11.40 -6.21 15.57
N ASP A 40 -10.24 -5.66 15.95
CA ASP A 40 -9.81 -4.28 15.67
C ASP A 40 -8.71 -4.24 14.58
N GLY A 41 -8.46 -5.38 13.93
CA GLY A 41 -7.43 -5.55 12.94
C GLY A 41 -7.72 -4.89 11.59
N MET A 42 -6.91 -5.18 10.57
CA MET A 42 -7.03 -4.59 9.23
C MET A 42 -8.39 -4.89 8.53
N PHE A 43 -9.12 -5.91 8.98
CA PHE A 43 -10.48 -6.26 8.51
C PHE A 43 -11.60 -5.87 9.50
N SER A 44 -11.30 -5.05 10.50
CA SER A 44 -12.30 -4.52 11.44
C SER A 44 -13.25 -3.53 10.78
N ASP A 45 -14.40 -3.31 11.41
CA ASP A 45 -15.36 -2.28 11.02
C ASP A 45 -14.91 -0.88 11.51
N GLU A 46 -13.82 -0.80 12.28
CA GLU A 46 -13.30 0.47 12.78
C GLU A 46 -12.44 1.18 11.72
N PRO A 47 -12.63 2.50 11.53
CA PRO A 47 -11.82 3.26 10.60
C PRO A 47 -10.37 3.32 11.08
N ILE A 48 -9.41 3.10 10.17
CA ILE A 48 -7.99 3.27 10.47
C ILE A 48 -7.77 4.69 11.03
N PRO A 49 -7.09 4.84 12.19
CA PRO A 49 -6.88 6.15 12.81
C PRO A 49 -6.25 7.14 11.82
N ALA A 50 -6.90 8.28 11.60
CA ALA A 50 -6.46 9.29 10.63
C ALA A 50 -5.01 9.74 10.87
N LYS A 51 -4.57 9.76 12.13
CA LYS A 51 -3.18 10.07 12.52
C LYS A 51 -2.18 9.05 11.99
N LEU A 52 -2.53 7.75 12.05
CA LEU A 52 -1.68 6.68 11.52
C LEU A 52 -1.61 6.77 10.00
N ALA A 53 -2.76 6.91 9.34
CA ALA A 53 -2.83 7.07 7.89
C ALA A 53 -2.04 8.30 7.41
N PHE A 54 -2.14 9.43 8.12
CA PHE A 54 -1.37 10.64 7.82
C PHE A 54 0.14 10.44 7.96
N ILE A 55 0.60 9.89 9.10
CA ILE A 55 2.04 9.66 9.33
C ILE A 55 2.60 8.64 8.33
N HIS A 56 1.85 7.56 8.07
CA HIS A 56 2.23 6.57 7.07
C HIS A 56 2.33 7.21 5.67
N GLY A 57 1.34 7.98 5.25
CA GLY A 57 1.35 8.70 3.98
C GLY A 57 2.50 9.69 3.87
N LEU A 58 2.81 10.42 4.95
CA LEU A 58 3.92 11.35 4.99
C LEU A 58 5.28 10.63 4.83
N ILE A 59 5.49 9.52 5.55
CA ILE A 59 6.74 8.73 5.44
C ILE A 59 6.82 8.03 4.08
N ALA A 60 5.71 7.51 3.56
CA ALA A 60 5.68 6.84 2.26
C ALA A 60 5.90 7.82 1.10
N GLY A 61 5.41 9.05 1.20
CA GLY A 61 5.56 10.08 0.18
C GLY A 61 6.88 10.85 0.27
N PHE A 62 7.28 11.28 1.47
CA PHE A 62 8.43 12.16 1.71
C PHE A 62 9.61 11.49 2.41
N GLY A 63 9.50 10.21 2.76
CA GLY A 63 10.52 9.49 3.50
C GLY A 63 11.61 8.85 2.64
N PHE A 64 12.38 7.98 3.28
CA PHE A 64 13.63 7.41 2.76
C PHE A 64 13.38 6.09 2.02
N GLY A 65 13.25 6.15 0.69
CA GLY A 65 13.15 4.98 -0.19
C GLY A 65 14.37 4.79 -1.11
N ALA A 66 14.44 3.66 -1.81
CA ALA A 66 15.53 3.38 -2.76
C ALA A 66 15.67 4.47 -3.85
N PHE A 67 14.56 5.06 -4.29
CA PHE A 67 14.57 6.19 -5.21
C PHE A 67 15.04 7.50 -4.56
N ALA A 68 14.67 7.73 -3.29
CA ALA A 68 15.12 8.89 -2.52
C ALA A 68 16.63 8.84 -2.22
N LEU A 69 17.21 7.65 -2.04
CA LEU A 69 18.66 7.46 -1.93
C LEU A 69 19.42 7.99 -3.15
N ILE A 70 18.93 7.73 -4.36
CA ILE A 70 19.53 8.28 -5.59
C ILE A 70 19.38 9.81 -5.61
N LEU A 71 18.20 10.32 -5.25
CA LEU A 71 17.98 11.77 -5.15
C LEU A 71 18.98 12.41 -4.18
N TYR A 72 19.17 11.84 -2.99
CA TYR A 72 20.02 12.42 -1.95
C TYR A 72 21.51 12.23 -2.18
N LEU A 73 21.94 11.08 -2.71
CA LEU A 73 23.37 10.75 -2.83
C LEU A 73 23.98 11.13 -4.18
N VAL A 74 23.16 11.21 -5.22
CA VAL A 74 23.64 11.47 -6.58
C VAL A 74 23.19 12.85 -7.06
N ILE A 75 21.89 13.16 -6.94
CA ILE A 75 21.33 14.35 -7.57
C ILE A 75 21.53 15.60 -6.70
N VAL A 76 21.15 15.55 -5.43
CA VAL A 76 21.26 16.67 -4.48
C VAL A 76 22.67 17.26 -4.37
N PRO A 77 23.75 16.47 -4.29
CA PRO A 77 25.12 17.01 -4.18
C PRO A 77 25.57 17.79 -5.42
N THR A 78 24.92 17.59 -6.56
CA THR A 78 25.24 18.28 -7.83
C THR A 78 24.47 19.59 -8.00
N MET A 79 23.56 19.93 -7.07
CA MET A 79 22.71 21.11 -7.18
C MET A 79 23.38 22.40 -6.68
N PRO A 80 23.08 23.56 -7.29
CA PRO A 80 23.81 24.82 -7.04
C PRO A 80 23.51 25.48 -5.68
N GLY A 81 22.66 24.87 -4.84
CA GLY A 81 22.42 25.36 -3.49
C GLY A 81 21.30 24.62 -2.74
N PRO A 82 21.15 24.90 -1.42
CA PRO A 82 20.22 24.17 -0.54
C PRO A 82 18.75 24.22 -0.97
N LEU A 83 18.30 25.36 -1.51
CA LEU A 83 16.93 25.51 -2.00
C LEU A 83 16.63 24.58 -3.18
N PHE A 84 17.59 24.45 -4.10
CA PHE A 84 17.47 23.54 -5.24
C PHE A 84 17.53 22.08 -4.77
N ALA A 85 18.40 21.77 -3.81
CA ALA A 85 18.50 20.43 -3.21
C ALA A 85 17.20 19.95 -2.54
N PHE A 86 16.42 20.85 -1.95
CA PHE A 86 15.10 20.52 -1.38
C PHE A 86 14.04 20.24 -2.46
N LEU A 87 14.19 20.93 -3.59
CA LEU A 87 13.44 20.85 -4.86
C LEU A 87 12.85 19.44 -5.16
N PRO A 88 13.73 18.50 -5.52
CA PRO A 88 13.33 17.17 -5.95
C PRO A 88 12.54 16.39 -4.90
N GLY A 89 12.95 16.47 -3.62
CA GLY A 89 12.27 15.77 -2.53
C GLY A 89 10.85 16.27 -2.31
N LEU A 90 10.67 17.60 -2.33
CA LEU A 90 9.35 18.21 -2.22
C LEU A 90 8.43 17.78 -3.37
N LEU A 91 8.90 17.89 -4.62
CA LEU A 91 8.10 17.55 -5.80
C LEU A 91 7.78 16.05 -5.86
N PHE A 92 8.73 15.19 -5.48
CA PHE A 92 8.51 13.75 -5.40
C PHE A 92 7.42 13.39 -4.37
N GLY A 93 7.48 13.98 -3.17
CA GLY A 93 6.50 13.71 -2.12
C GLY A 93 5.11 14.25 -2.47
N LEU A 94 5.02 15.46 -3.01
CA LEU A 94 3.75 16.02 -3.50
C LEU A 94 3.16 15.20 -4.64
N GLY A 95 3.99 14.75 -5.58
CA GLY A 95 3.58 13.86 -6.67
C GLY A 95 3.06 12.53 -6.14
N THR A 96 3.75 11.92 -5.18
CA THR A 96 3.33 10.66 -4.55
C THR A 96 1.99 10.82 -3.82
N MET A 97 1.84 11.88 -3.04
CA MET A 97 0.59 12.20 -2.35
C MET A 97 -0.57 12.37 -3.35
N ALA A 98 -0.35 13.12 -4.44
CA ALA A 98 -1.36 13.31 -5.47
C ALA A 98 -1.77 11.97 -6.12
N MET A 99 -0.80 11.11 -6.47
CA MET A 99 -1.11 9.79 -7.03
C MET A 99 -1.87 8.89 -6.05
N GLN A 100 -1.51 8.90 -4.76
CA GLN A 100 -2.20 8.12 -3.73
C GLN A 100 -3.65 8.56 -3.57
N ILE A 101 -3.91 9.87 -3.55
CA ILE A 101 -5.27 10.43 -3.50
C ILE A 101 -6.06 9.99 -4.73
N MET A 102 -5.49 10.13 -5.94
CA MET A 102 -6.16 9.79 -7.19
C MET A 102 -6.48 8.29 -7.29
N PHE A 103 -5.49 7.42 -7.04
CA PHE A 103 -5.70 5.98 -7.11
C PHE A 103 -6.61 5.47 -6.00
N GLY A 104 -6.47 5.97 -4.77
CA GLY A 104 -7.36 5.63 -3.66
C GLY A 104 -8.82 5.96 -3.99
N ALA A 105 -9.07 7.18 -4.47
CA ALA A 105 -10.42 7.59 -4.90
C ALA A 105 -10.93 6.75 -6.07
N PHE A 106 -10.06 6.45 -7.05
CA PHE A 106 -10.40 5.61 -8.20
C PHE A 106 -10.82 4.20 -7.78
N PHE A 107 -10.02 3.50 -6.97
CA PHE A 107 -10.32 2.13 -6.55
C PHE A 107 -11.58 2.05 -5.68
N VAL A 108 -11.81 3.00 -4.78
CA VAL A 108 -13.04 3.07 -3.99
C VAL A 108 -14.25 3.29 -4.90
N SER A 109 -14.15 4.22 -5.86
CA SER A 109 -15.21 4.50 -6.84
C SER A 109 -15.53 3.27 -7.70
N VAL A 110 -14.51 2.58 -8.22
CA VAL A 110 -14.67 1.34 -8.99
C VAL A 110 -15.34 0.25 -8.14
N THR A 111 -14.89 0.05 -6.90
CA THR A 111 -15.44 -0.98 -6.01
C THR A 111 -16.91 -0.71 -5.68
N ARG A 112 -17.26 0.55 -5.38
CA ARG A 112 -18.65 0.97 -5.12
C ARG A 112 -19.55 0.81 -6.35
N ARG A 113 -19.03 1.08 -7.55
CA ARG A 113 -19.78 0.89 -8.81
C ARG A 113 -19.92 -0.58 -9.21
N ALA A 114 -18.90 -1.40 -8.94
CA ALA A 114 -18.85 -2.80 -9.35
C ALA A 114 -19.83 -3.71 -8.58
N GLY A 115 -20.27 -3.31 -7.38
CA GLY A 115 -21.37 -4.00 -6.72
C GLY A 115 -21.76 -3.40 -5.39
N LYS A 116 -22.97 -3.77 -4.96
CA LYS A 116 -23.59 -3.47 -3.66
C LYS A 116 -22.86 -4.20 -2.53
N LEU A 117 -21.55 -3.97 -2.38
CA LEU A 117 -20.80 -4.42 -1.22
C LEU A 117 -21.13 -3.50 -0.06
N SER A 118 -21.24 -4.05 1.16
CA SER A 118 -21.27 -3.22 2.35
C SER A 118 -19.92 -2.53 2.55
N GLU A 119 -19.84 -1.53 3.42
CA GLU A 119 -18.56 -0.90 3.79
C GLU A 119 -17.53 -1.95 4.28
N ARG A 120 -18.00 -2.98 4.98
CA ARG A 120 -17.19 -4.14 5.37
C ARG A 120 -16.68 -4.95 4.17
N GLY A 121 -17.52 -5.15 3.15
CA GLY A 121 -17.12 -5.79 1.90
C GLY A 121 -16.07 -4.98 1.14
N ILE A 122 -16.19 -3.65 1.13
CA ILE A 122 -15.19 -2.76 0.52
C ILE A 122 -13.86 -2.87 1.27
N SER A 123 -13.85 -2.75 2.60
CA SER A 123 -12.65 -2.88 3.44
C SER A 123 -11.97 -4.24 3.26
N PHE A 124 -12.75 -5.33 3.22
CA PHE A 124 -12.22 -6.66 2.97
C PHE A 124 -11.51 -6.76 1.61
N VAL A 125 -12.14 -6.26 0.54
CA VAL A 125 -11.58 -6.30 -0.81
C VAL A 125 -10.30 -5.47 -0.90
N THR A 126 -10.32 -4.23 -0.41
CA THR A 126 -9.17 -3.32 -0.50
C THR A 126 -7.98 -3.82 0.31
N SER A 127 -8.21 -4.32 1.53
CA SER A 127 -7.14 -4.88 2.37
C SER A 127 -6.55 -6.15 1.79
N ARG A 128 -7.37 -7.02 1.17
CA ARG A 128 -6.86 -8.25 0.52
C ARG A 128 -6.05 -7.97 -0.75
N ILE A 129 -6.46 -6.99 -1.55
CA ILE A 129 -5.68 -6.49 -2.70
C ILE A 129 -4.34 -5.96 -2.22
N THR A 130 -4.36 -5.09 -1.21
CA THR A 130 -3.16 -4.48 -0.62
C THR A 130 -2.19 -5.57 -0.17
N MET A 131 -2.66 -6.53 0.64
CA MET A 131 -1.85 -7.67 1.08
C MET A 131 -1.24 -8.44 -0.10
N SER A 132 -2.03 -8.73 -1.13
CA SER A 132 -1.58 -9.53 -2.27
C SER A 132 -0.52 -8.79 -3.10
N VAL A 133 -0.74 -7.51 -3.39
CA VAL A 133 0.19 -6.67 -4.14
C VAL A 133 1.50 -6.49 -3.35
N LEU A 134 1.44 -6.23 -2.05
CA LEU A 134 2.66 -6.11 -1.23
C LEU A 134 3.42 -7.43 -1.15
N LEU A 135 2.73 -8.54 -0.89
CA LEU A 135 3.39 -9.83 -0.71
C LEU A 135 3.96 -10.36 -2.03
N TYR A 136 3.11 -10.54 -3.04
CA TYR A 136 3.54 -11.13 -4.31
C TYR A 136 4.35 -10.16 -5.16
N GLY A 137 4.03 -8.87 -5.11
CA GLY A 137 4.87 -7.84 -5.71
C GLY A 137 6.24 -7.77 -5.04
N GLY A 138 6.30 -7.79 -3.70
CA GLY A 138 7.55 -7.83 -2.95
C GLY A 138 8.41 -9.05 -3.31
N ILE A 139 7.81 -10.24 -3.40
CA ILE A 139 8.50 -11.45 -3.88
C ILE A 139 9.02 -11.25 -5.31
N ALA A 140 8.22 -10.70 -6.21
CA ALA A 140 8.65 -10.43 -7.59
C ALA A 140 9.84 -9.45 -7.65
N PHE A 141 9.84 -8.41 -6.82
CA PHE A 141 10.96 -7.48 -6.67
C PHE A 141 12.22 -8.16 -6.12
N ILE A 142 12.09 -9.02 -5.10
CA ILE A 142 13.23 -9.76 -4.54
C ILE A 142 13.84 -10.68 -5.60
N ILE A 143 13.02 -11.50 -6.26
CA ILE A 143 13.47 -12.44 -7.30
C ILE A 143 14.16 -11.68 -8.42
N SER A 144 13.57 -10.57 -8.89
CA SER A 144 14.14 -9.79 -9.98
C SER A 144 15.41 -9.06 -9.56
N GLY A 145 15.48 -8.55 -8.33
CA GLY A 145 16.68 -7.93 -7.76
C GLY A 145 17.84 -8.93 -7.68
N ILE A 146 17.59 -10.13 -7.17
CA ILE A 146 18.58 -11.23 -7.17
C ILE A 146 18.98 -11.57 -8.61
N GLY A 147 18.01 -11.68 -9.52
CA GLY A 147 18.26 -11.96 -10.93
C GLY A 147 19.19 -10.94 -11.58
N VAL A 148 18.96 -9.65 -11.37
CA VAL A 148 19.79 -8.56 -11.91
C VAL A 148 21.20 -8.58 -11.31
N LEU A 149 21.34 -8.90 -10.02
CA LEU A 149 22.65 -9.02 -9.37
C LEU A 149 23.47 -10.20 -9.93
N LEU A 150 22.83 -11.34 -10.20
CA LEU A 150 23.50 -12.51 -10.77
C LEU A 150 23.75 -12.37 -12.28
N TYR A 151 22.85 -11.71 -13.00
CA TYR A 151 22.89 -11.55 -14.45
C TYR A 151 22.62 -10.09 -14.84
N PRO A 152 23.63 -9.20 -14.78
CA PRO A 152 23.47 -7.78 -15.09
C PRO A 152 22.91 -7.50 -16.50
N SER A 153 23.10 -8.42 -17.45
CA SER A 153 22.52 -8.37 -18.80
C SER A 153 20.99 -8.24 -18.82
N LEU A 154 20.29 -8.62 -17.75
CA LEU A 154 18.84 -8.43 -17.63
C LEU A 154 18.43 -6.95 -17.66
N MET A 155 19.32 -6.03 -17.31
CA MET A 155 19.09 -4.58 -17.41
C MET A 155 18.96 -4.08 -18.86
N ASN A 156 19.45 -4.85 -19.83
CA ASN A 156 19.36 -4.51 -21.25
C ASN A 156 18.03 -4.96 -21.87
N ILE A 157 17.21 -5.71 -21.14
CA ILE A 157 15.88 -6.11 -21.58
C ILE A 157 14.95 -4.91 -21.41
N GLY A 158 14.46 -4.40 -22.53
CA GLY A 158 13.51 -3.32 -22.53
C GLY A 158 12.96 -3.00 -23.91
N PHE A 159 11.91 -2.18 -23.93
CA PHE A 159 11.26 -1.71 -25.14
C PHE A 159 11.49 -0.21 -25.32
N THR A 160 12.02 0.20 -26.47
CA THR A 160 12.21 1.62 -26.80
C THR A 160 10.93 2.19 -27.39
N THR A 161 10.36 3.21 -26.75
CA THR A 161 9.08 3.82 -27.17
C THR A 161 9.25 4.94 -28.20
N GLY A 162 10.47 5.47 -28.35
CA GLY A 162 10.76 6.63 -29.19
C GLY A 162 10.39 7.98 -28.55
N ILE A 163 9.76 7.98 -27.37
CA ILE A 163 9.43 9.21 -26.64
C ILE A 163 10.69 9.76 -25.96
N ARG A 164 11.01 11.05 -26.16
CA ARG A 164 12.23 11.69 -25.61
C ARG A 164 12.09 12.12 -24.15
N VAL A 165 11.53 11.25 -23.30
CA VAL A 165 11.38 11.48 -21.86
C VAL A 165 12.14 10.37 -21.13
N HIS A 166 13.01 10.74 -20.18
CA HIS A 166 13.75 9.77 -19.37
C HIS A 166 12.78 8.82 -18.65
N ASN A 167 13.12 7.54 -18.55
CA ASN A 167 12.26 6.43 -18.09
C ASN A 167 11.04 6.08 -18.96
N LEU A 168 10.67 6.91 -19.94
CA LEU A 168 9.63 6.59 -20.91
C LEU A 168 10.22 6.18 -22.26
N HIS A 169 11.43 6.67 -22.59
CA HIS A 169 12.15 6.31 -23.81
C HIS A 169 12.47 4.82 -23.90
N ASN A 170 12.90 4.22 -22.78
CA ASN A 170 13.20 2.81 -22.64
C ASN A 170 12.42 2.24 -21.47
N LEU A 171 11.45 1.38 -21.76
CA LEU A 171 10.69 0.64 -20.76
C LEU A 171 11.47 -0.62 -20.41
N GLY A 172 12.27 -0.56 -19.34
CA GLY A 172 13.09 -1.68 -18.87
C GLY A 172 12.35 -2.64 -17.94
N ILE A 173 13.09 -3.61 -17.41
CA ILE A 173 12.58 -4.63 -16.48
C ILE A 173 11.81 -4.04 -15.29
N GLY A 174 12.25 -2.91 -14.73
CA GLY A 174 11.57 -2.25 -13.61
C GLY A 174 10.15 -1.79 -13.94
N PHE A 175 9.91 -1.31 -15.16
CA PHE A 175 8.57 -0.93 -15.62
C PHE A 175 7.65 -2.15 -15.67
N PHE A 176 8.11 -3.23 -16.31
CA PHE A 176 7.33 -4.46 -16.42
C PHE A 176 7.06 -5.11 -15.07
N LEU A 177 8.00 -4.99 -14.13
CA LEU A 177 7.82 -5.50 -12.77
C LEU A 177 6.72 -4.74 -12.02
N VAL A 178 6.64 -3.41 -12.18
CA VAL A 178 5.54 -2.61 -11.62
C VAL A 178 4.21 -2.96 -12.29
N ILE A 179 4.17 -3.11 -13.63
CA ILE A 179 2.95 -3.52 -14.34
C ILE A 179 2.49 -4.91 -13.89
N PHE A 180 3.41 -5.85 -13.72
CA PHE A 180 3.10 -7.18 -13.21
C PHE A 180 2.56 -7.12 -11.77
N SER A 181 3.21 -6.37 -10.88
CA SER A 181 2.87 -6.30 -9.46
C SER A 181 1.58 -5.54 -9.18
N VAL A 182 1.40 -4.37 -9.79
CA VAL A 182 0.24 -3.51 -9.51
C VAL A 182 -0.89 -3.77 -10.51
N GLY A 183 -0.55 -3.95 -11.78
CA GLY A 183 -1.53 -4.23 -12.83
C GLY A 183 -2.06 -5.66 -12.74
N ILE A 184 -1.20 -6.65 -12.97
CA ILE A 184 -1.64 -8.05 -13.10
C ILE A 184 -2.08 -8.61 -11.74
N ILE A 185 -1.20 -8.59 -10.73
CA ILE A 185 -1.52 -9.10 -9.39
C ILE A 185 -2.65 -8.29 -8.75
N GLY A 186 -2.65 -6.96 -8.90
CA GLY A 186 -3.71 -6.10 -8.36
C GLY A 186 -5.09 -6.42 -8.96
N ILE A 187 -5.18 -6.53 -10.29
CA ILE A 187 -6.45 -6.87 -10.97
C ILE A 187 -6.90 -8.28 -10.61
N ALA A 188 -5.99 -9.27 -10.63
CA ALA A 188 -6.31 -10.65 -10.28
C ALA A 188 -6.85 -10.74 -8.85
N SER A 189 -6.16 -10.08 -7.90
CA SER A 189 -6.57 -10.03 -6.51
C SER A 189 -7.90 -9.29 -6.31
N PHE A 190 -8.16 -8.22 -7.07
CA PHE A 190 -9.45 -7.53 -7.04
C PHE A 190 -10.59 -8.48 -7.43
N ILE A 191 -10.46 -9.21 -8.54
CA ILE A 191 -11.48 -10.13 -9.02
C ILE A 191 -11.73 -11.26 -8.01
N GLU A 192 -10.66 -11.87 -7.50
CA GLU A 192 -10.75 -12.96 -6.51
C GLU A 192 -11.41 -12.47 -5.21
N SER A 193 -10.92 -11.36 -4.67
CA SER A 193 -11.40 -10.80 -3.40
C SER A 193 -12.86 -10.37 -3.49
N PHE A 194 -13.26 -9.80 -4.63
CA PHE A 194 -14.63 -9.37 -4.87
C PHE A 194 -15.61 -10.55 -4.96
N ARG A 195 -15.22 -11.66 -5.60
CA ARG A 195 -16.02 -12.89 -5.61
C ARG A 195 -16.17 -13.46 -4.20
N LYS A 196 -15.07 -13.54 -3.47
CA LYS A 196 -15.05 -14.03 -2.09
C LYS A 196 -15.88 -13.17 -1.13
N ALA A 197 -15.87 -11.85 -1.30
CA ALA A 197 -16.72 -10.95 -0.52
C ALA A 197 -18.22 -11.24 -0.72
N LYS A 198 -18.64 -11.56 -1.95
CA LYS A 198 -20.02 -11.96 -2.24
C LYS A 198 -20.38 -13.32 -1.65
N GLU A 199 -19.48 -14.30 -1.75
CA GLU A 199 -19.66 -15.63 -1.13
C GLU A 199 -19.82 -15.55 0.40
N LEU A 200 -19.08 -14.63 1.03
CA LEU A 200 -19.18 -14.35 2.46
C LEU A 200 -20.40 -13.49 2.84
N GLY A 201 -21.25 -13.12 1.87
CA GLY A 201 -22.45 -12.32 2.13
C GLY A 201 -22.18 -10.88 2.56
N LEU A 202 -20.99 -10.33 2.26
CA LEU A 202 -20.61 -8.94 2.56
C LEU A 202 -21.23 -7.94 1.57
N VAL A 203 -22.52 -8.10 1.33
CA VAL A 203 -23.33 -7.25 0.45
C VAL A 203 -24.17 -6.28 1.28
N GLU A 204 -24.48 -5.14 0.67
CA GLU A 204 -25.29 -4.08 1.26
C GLU A 204 -26.65 -4.64 1.67
N ARG A 205 -26.91 -4.71 2.98
CA ARG A 205 -28.22 -5.11 3.50
C ARG A 205 -29.14 -3.89 3.35
N LYS A 206 -30.10 -3.96 2.42
CA LYS A 206 -31.20 -2.97 2.38
C LYS A 206 -31.80 -2.89 3.78
N GLU A 207 -31.72 -1.72 4.42
CA GLU A 207 -32.48 -1.45 5.64
C GLU A 207 -33.95 -1.76 5.34
N ARG A 208 -34.54 -2.70 6.08
CA ARG A 208 -36.00 -2.77 6.13
C ARG A 208 -36.43 -1.54 6.89
N VAL A 209 -37.04 -0.59 6.18
CA VAL A 209 -37.85 0.45 6.82
C VAL A 209 -38.86 -0.29 7.70
N PRO A 210 -38.91 -0.04 9.02
CA PRO A 210 -39.96 -0.61 9.83
C PRO A 210 -41.29 -0.10 9.29
N GLU A 211 -42.17 -1.00 8.84
CA GLU A 211 -43.57 -0.67 8.59
C GLU A 211 -44.16 -0.23 9.93
N THR A 212 -44.24 1.07 10.13
CA THR A 212 -45.11 1.66 11.15
C THR A 212 -46.54 1.51 10.64
N THR A 213 -47.17 0.39 11.01
CA THR A 213 -48.63 0.24 11.00
C THR A 213 -49.22 0.75 12.31
#